data_AF-A0A3D1AU27-F1
#
_entry.id   AF-A0A3D1AU27-F1
#
_cell.length_a   1.000
_cell.length_b   1.000
_cell.length_c   1.000
_cell.angle_alpha   90.00
_cell.angle_beta   90.00
_cell.angle_gamma   90.00
#
_symmetry.space_group_name_H-M   'P 1'
#
loop_
_entity.id
_entity.type
_entity.pdbx_description
1 polymer ?
#
loop_
_entity_poly.entity_id
_entity_poly.type
_entity_poly.pdbx_seq_one_letter_code
_entity_poly.pdbx_strand_id
1 'polypeptide(L)' 'MRVKVLGSAAGGGFPQWNCGCSNCRRFRLGALRA' A
#
# COMPACT_ATOMS: atom_id res chain seq x y z
N MET A 1 -26.14 7.02 -7.26
CA MET A 1 -24.94 6.74 -8.07
C MET A 1 -24.02 5.80 -7.28
N ARG A 2 -23.35 4.82 -7.90
CA ARG A 2 -22.41 3.90 -7.22
C ARG A 2 -21.10 3.83 -8.02
N VAL A 3 -19.96 3.97 -7.35
CA VAL A 3 -18.62 3.94 -7.96
C VAL A 3 -17.81 2.83 -7.32
N LYS A 4 -17.10 2.03 -8.13
CA LYS A 4 -16.17 0.99 -7.66
C LYS A 4 -14.73 1.46 -7.88
N VAL A 5 -13.97 1.61 -6.80
CA VAL A 5 -12.54 1.91 -6.85
C VAL A 5 -11.78 0.59 -7.00
N LEU A 6 -11.06 0.42 -8.11
CA LEU A 6 -10.26 -0.79 -8.40
C LEU A 6 -8.86 -0.72 -7.80
N GLY A 7 -8.34 0.49 -7.59
CA GLY A 7 -7.04 0.75 -6.95
C GLY A 7 -6.86 2.25 -6.71
N SER A 8 -6.16 2.58 -5.62
CA SER A 8 -5.93 3.96 -5.17
C SER A 8 -4.47 4.29 -4.93
N ALA A 9 -3.56 3.32 -5.09
CA ALA A 9 -2.14 3.54 -4.89
C ALA A 9 -1.54 4.32 -6.08
N ALA A 10 -0.51 5.12 -5.79
CA ALA A 10 0.32 5.73 -6.83
C ALA A 10 1.18 4.67 -7.55
N GLY A 11 1.99 5.12 -8.52
CA GLY A 11 2.94 4.25 -9.23
C GLY A 11 3.85 3.48 -8.27
N GLY A 12 4.02 2.17 -8.53
CA GLY A 12 4.77 1.25 -7.66
C GLY A 12 3.91 0.52 -6.62
N GLY A 13 2.70 0.99 -6.34
CA GLY A 13 1.77 0.35 -5.42
C GLY A 13 2.12 0.52 -3.94
N PHE A 14 1.29 -0.04 -3.06
CA PHE A 14 1.56 -0.10 -1.63
C PHE A 14 1.15 -1.47 -1.06
N PRO A 15 2.05 -2.20 -0.36
CA PRO A 15 3.48 -1.93 -0.23
C PRO A 15 4.19 -2.13 -1.58
N GLN A 16 5.07 -1.20 -1.97
CA GLN A 16 5.86 -1.36 -3.18
C GLN A 16 6.89 -2.48 -3.02
N TRP A 17 7.01 -3.37 -4.00
CA TRP A 17 7.78 -4.62 -3.89
C TRP A 17 9.25 -4.43 -3.48
N ASN A 18 9.92 -3.38 -3.99
CA ASN A 18 11.33 -3.08 -3.74
C ASN A 18 11.56 -1.94 -2.72
N CYS A 19 10.51 -1.44 -2.05
CA CYS A 19 10.65 -0.31 -1.13
C CYS A 19 10.87 -0.76 0.32
N GLY A 20 11.86 -0.16 1.00
CA GLY A 20 12.20 -0.38 2.41
C GLY A 20 11.76 0.73 3.37
N CYS A 21 10.96 1.70 2.92
CA CYS A 21 10.52 2.82 3.77
C CYS A 21 9.72 2.35 4.99
N SER A 22 9.58 3.21 5.99
CA SER A 22 8.90 2.89 7.26
C SER A 22 7.49 2.33 7.05
N ASN A 23 6.70 2.90 6.14
CA ASN A 23 5.33 2.43 5.86
C ASN A 23 5.31 1.03 5.23
N CYS A 24 6.10 0.79 4.18
CA CYS A 24 6.16 -0.51 3.52
C CYS A 24 6.70 -1.59 4.48
N ARG A 25 7.73 -1.26 5.26
CA ARG A 25 8.31 -2.17 6.24
C ARG A 25 7.32 -2.51 7.35
N ARG A 26 6.67 -1.50 7.94
CA ARG A 26 5.69 -1.72 9.01
C ARG A 26 4.47 -2.50 8.53
N PHE A 27 4.00 -2.26 7.30
CA PHE A 27 2.91 -3.05 6.72
C PHE A 27 3.31 -4.52 6.56
N ARG A 28 4.49 -4.81 5.99
CA ARG A 28 5.00 -6.19 5.86
C ARG A 28 5.20 -6.89 7.21
N LEU A 29 5.54 -6.14 8.26
CA LEU A 29 5.69 -6.64 9.64
C LEU A 29 4.36 -6.76 10.39
N GLY A 30 3.22 -6.41 9.78
CA GLY A 30 1.91 -6.41 10.45
C GLY A 30 1.71 -5.29 11.47
N ALA A 31 2.63 -4.32 11.53
CA ALA A 31 2.62 -3.19 12.46
C ALA A 31 1.91 -1.93 11.90
N LEU A 32 1.31 -2.03 10.71
CA LEU A 32 0.52 -0.99 10.05
C LEU A 32 -0.55 -1.66 9.17
N ARG A 33 -1.76 -1.09 9.14
CA ARG A 33 -2.87 -1.52 8.27
C ARG A 33 -2.95 -0.59 7.05
N ALA A 34 -3.10 -1.18 5.86
CA ALA A 34 -3.32 -0.49 4.60
C ALA A 34 -4.81 -0.46 4.27
#